data_AF-A0A2D9XZ99-F1
#
_entry.id   AF-A0A2D9XZ99-F1
#
_cell.length_a   1.000
_cell.length_b   1.000
_cell.length_c   1.000
_cell.angle_alpha   90.00
_cell.angle_beta   90.00
_cell.angle_gamma   90.00
#
_symmetry.space_group_name_H-M   'P 1'
#
loop_
_entity.id
_entity.type
_entity.pdbx_description
1 polymer ?
#
loop_
_entity_poly.entity_id
_entity_poly.type
_entity_poly.pdbx_seq_one_letter_code
_entity_poly.pdbx_strand_id
1 'polypeptide(L)'
;MFSLRKENDQYKILIRAFDSKDLQYTEFMESLVTNDFQLKLSGNKGISGIDNILYLDYIAEACGVQGGGIYYFITGKELKKVFEISQISDAGVFWYSEELLFPTDEGGKDDAIIYRSESGSYKDEATNWMEIVTVNRELKYKDGEILPKINENHN
;
A
#
# COMPACT_ATOMS: atom_id res chain seq x y z
N MET A 1 2.98 -9.66 -16.50
CA MET A 1 3.97 -10.67 -16.04
C MET A 1 4.85 -10.03 -14.99
N PHE A 2 5.33 -10.78 -14.00
CA PHE A 2 6.35 -10.29 -13.07
C PHE A 2 7.57 -11.22 -13.06
N SER A 3 8.73 -10.68 -12.68
CA SER A 3 9.94 -11.46 -12.43
C SER A 3 10.73 -10.87 -11.27
N LEU A 4 11.38 -11.73 -10.49
CA LEU A 4 12.24 -11.35 -9.39
C LEU A 4 13.71 -11.34 -9.83
N ARG A 5 14.44 -10.32 -9.38
CA ARG A 5 15.89 -10.22 -9.59
C ARG A 5 16.56 -9.85 -8.27
N LYS A 6 17.60 -10.58 -7.90
CA LYS A 6 18.50 -10.18 -6.81
C LYS A 6 19.65 -9.36 -7.39
N GLU A 7 19.85 -8.15 -6.89
CA GLU A 7 21.02 -7.32 -7.19
C GLU A 7 21.73 -6.99 -5.88
N ASN A 8 22.96 -7.48 -5.73
CA ASN A 8 23.69 -7.50 -4.45
C ASN A 8 22.85 -8.21 -3.36
N ASP A 9 22.46 -7.49 -2.31
CA ASP A 9 21.62 -7.99 -1.21
C ASP A 9 20.18 -7.45 -1.24
N GLN A 10 19.79 -6.71 -2.29
CA GLN A 10 18.42 -6.24 -2.46
C GLN A 10 17.71 -7.03 -3.56
N TYR A 11 16.47 -7.44 -3.27
CA TYR A 11 15.60 -8.00 -4.28
C TYR A 11 14.82 -6.89 -4.96
N LYS A 12 14.62 -7.06 -6.26
CA LYS A 12 13.82 -6.17 -7.09
C LYS A 12 12.74 -6.98 -7.78
N ILE A 13 11.55 -6.39 -7.85
CA ILE A 13 10.48 -6.91 -8.69
C ILE A 13 10.42 -6.11 -9.97
N LEU A 14 10.35 -6.84 -11.10
CA LEU A 14 10.10 -6.26 -12.40
C LEU A 14 8.67 -6.63 -12.82
N ILE A 15 7.83 -5.63 -13.03
CA ILE A 15 6.43 -5.77 -13.43
C ILE A 15 6.32 -5.31 -14.89
N ARG A 16 5.76 -6.18 -15.74
CA ARG A 16 5.51 -5.92 -17.16
C ARG A 16 4.01 -5.84 -17.42
N ALA A 17 3.54 -4.66 -17.83
CA ALA A 17 2.19 -4.41 -18.29
C ALA A 17 2.13 -4.58 -19.82
N PHE A 18 1.37 -5.56 -20.31
CA PHE A 18 1.30 -5.91 -21.73
C PHE A 18 0.10 -5.29 -22.42
N ASP A 19 0.32 -4.83 -23.65
CA ASP A 19 -0.77 -4.52 -24.57
C ASP A 19 -1.12 -5.76 -25.41
N SER A 20 -2.36 -6.23 -25.27
CA SER A 20 -2.91 -7.33 -26.05
C SER A 20 -2.95 -7.07 -27.56
N LYS A 21 -2.85 -5.81 -28.02
CA LYS A 21 -2.97 -5.42 -29.43
C LYS A 21 -1.63 -5.34 -30.16
N ASP A 22 -0.60 -4.81 -29.50
CA ASP A 22 0.66 -4.44 -30.18
C ASP A 22 1.89 -5.24 -29.72
N LEU A 23 1.73 -6.26 -28.87
CA LEU A 23 2.82 -7.05 -28.26
C LEU A 23 3.87 -6.21 -27.51
N GLN A 24 3.58 -4.93 -27.26
CA GLN A 24 4.43 -4.04 -26.48
C GLN A 24 4.16 -4.18 -24.99
N TYR A 25 5.17 -3.89 -24.18
CA TYR A 25 5.03 -3.83 -22.73
C TYR A 25 5.79 -2.64 -22.15
N THR A 26 5.29 -2.13 -21.03
CA THR A 26 6.04 -1.22 -20.17
C THR A 26 6.60 -1.99 -18.99
N GLU A 27 7.86 -1.72 -18.64
CA GLU A 27 8.52 -2.32 -17.48
C GLU A 27 8.58 -1.33 -16.32
N PHE A 28 8.32 -1.84 -15.13
CA PHE A 28 8.43 -1.12 -13.87
C PHE A 28 9.27 -1.94 -12.92
N MET A 29 10.26 -1.31 -12.32
CA MET A 29 11.17 -1.95 -11.37
C MET A 29 11.01 -1.30 -10.01
N GLU A 30 10.78 -2.12 -8.98
CA GLU A 30 10.70 -1.67 -7.60
C GLU A 30 11.69 -2.45 -6.74
N SER A 31 12.38 -1.75 -5.83
CA SER A 31 13.20 -2.40 -4.81
C SER A 31 12.29 -2.90 -3.69
N LEU A 32 12.45 -4.17 -3.34
CA LEU A 32 11.66 -4.81 -2.30
C LEU A 32 12.30 -4.59 -0.93
N VAL A 33 11.47 -4.25 0.06
CA VAL A 33 11.87 -4.17 1.47
C VAL A 33 12.11 -5.58 2.05
N THR A 34 11.27 -6.55 1.64
CA THR A 34 11.38 -7.97 2.00
C THR A 34 11.03 -8.86 0.80
N ASN A 35 11.41 -10.13 0.86
CA ASN A 35 11.12 -11.13 -0.18
C ASN A 35 9.78 -11.82 0.02
N ASP A 36 9.20 -11.68 1.20
CA ASP A 36 7.89 -12.22 1.54
C ASP A 36 6.84 -11.18 1.19
N PHE A 37 6.29 -11.31 -0.01
CA PHE A 37 5.27 -10.42 -0.52
C PHE A 37 4.27 -11.17 -1.41
N GLN A 38 3.13 -10.55 -1.64
CA GLN A 38 2.15 -10.99 -2.61
C GLN A 38 1.72 -9.82 -3.49
N LEU A 39 1.30 -10.13 -4.72
CA LEU A 39 0.73 -9.17 -5.65
C LEU A 39 -0.78 -9.39 -5.73
N LYS A 40 -1.54 -8.33 -5.47
CA LYS A 40 -3.00 -8.33 -5.60
C LYS A 40 -3.39 -7.39 -6.73
N LEU A 41 -4.03 -7.92 -7.75
CA LEU A 41 -4.64 -7.13 -8.83
C LEU A 41 -6.13 -7.02 -8.58
N SER A 42 -6.65 -5.81 -8.63
CA SER A 42 -8.07 -5.52 -8.53
C SER A 42 -8.48 -4.51 -9.62
N GLY A 43 -9.79 -4.38 -9.87
CA GLY A 43 -10.31 -3.35 -10.77
C GLY A 43 -10.05 -1.94 -10.24
N ASN A 44 -10.69 -0.93 -10.84
CA ASN A 44 -10.50 0.46 -10.46
C ASN A 44 -11.07 0.85 -9.08
N LYS A 45 -11.79 -0.06 -8.42
CA LYS A 45 -12.46 0.14 -7.11
C LYS A 45 -13.26 1.45 -6.99
N GLY A 46 -13.88 1.89 -8.08
CA GLY A 46 -14.65 3.14 -8.13
C GLY A 46 -13.84 4.43 -8.32
N ILE A 47 -12.52 4.33 -8.49
CA ILE A 47 -11.67 5.47 -8.87
C ILE A 47 -11.79 5.72 -10.37
N SER A 48 -12.21 6.93 -10.73
CA SER A 48 -12.31 7.33 -12.13
C SER A 48 -10.93 7.59 -12.75
N GLY A 49 -10.77 7.22 -14.02
CA GLY A 49 -9.55 7.49 -14.78
C GLY A 49 -8.40 6.49 -14.56
N ILE A 50 -8.67 5.35 -13.90
CA ILE A 50 -7.74 4.21 -13.83
C ILE A 50 -8.45 2.93 -14.28
N ASP A 51 -7.69 1.98 -14.79
CA ASP A 51 -8.21 0.68 -15.21
C ASP A 51 -8.19 -0.33 -14.07
N ASN A 52 -7.06 -0.40 -13.36
CA ASN A 52 -6.81 -1.40 -12.31
C ASN A 52 -5.90 -0.85 -11.21
N ILE A 53 -5.92 -1.53 -10.08
CA ILE A 53 -5.03 -1.29 -8.95
C ILE A 53 -4.18 -2.54 -8.73
N LEU A 54 -2.87 -2.38 -8.76
CA LEU A 54 -1.91 -3.39 -8.35
C LEU A 54 -1.37 -3.03 -6.96
N TYR A 55 -1.59 -3.91 -6.00
CA TYR A 55 -1.07 -3.76 -4.64
C TYR A 55 0.04 -4.79 -4.40
N LEU A 56 1.23 -4.30 -4.09
CA LEU A 56 2.36 -5.09 -3.63
C LEU A 56 2.33 -5.09 -2.10
N ASP A 57 1.96 -6.23 -1.54
CA ASP A 57 1.67 -6.42 -0.12
C ASP A 57 2.82 -7.21 0.53
N TYR A 58 3.55 -6.57 1.44
CA TYR A 58 4.64 -7.16 2.22
C TYR A 58 4.06 -7.94 3.40
N ILE A 59 4.40 -9.22 3.48
CA ILE A 59 3.89 -10.13 4.50
C ILE A 59 4.77 -9.97 5.75
N ALA A 60 4.23 -9.33 6.79
CA ALA A 60 4.88 -9.26 8.10
C ALA A 60 4.65 -10.57 8.88
N GLU A 61 5.52 -11.56 8.67
CA GLU A 61 5.39 -12.89 9.30
C GLU A 61 5.83 -12.92 10.78
N ALA A 62 6.44 -11.84 11.29
CA ALA A 62 6.93 -11.78 12.67
C ALA A 62 6.83 -10.39 13.29
N CYS A 63 6.84 -10.33 14.63
CA CYS A 63 6.90 -9.08 15.38
C CYS A 63 8.17 -8.28 15.01
N GLY A 64 8.02 -6.96 14.87
CA GLY A 64 9.10 -6.06 14.47
C GLY A 64 9.44 -6.08 12.97
N VAL A 65 8.79 -6.93 12.17
CA VAL A 65 8.92 -6.90 10.71
C VAL A 65 8.00 -5.82 10.14
N GLN A 66 8.55 -4.97 9.28
CA GLN A 66 7.77 -3.98 8.54
C GLN A 66 6.97 -4.67 7.43
N GLY A 67 5.65 -4.70 7.61
CA GLY A 67 4.67 -5.03 6.59
C GLY A 67 4.06 -3.77 5.96
N GLY A 68 2.88 -3.93 5.37
CA GLY A 68 2.25 -2.89 4.56
C GLY A 68 2.54 -3.11 3.09
N GLY A 69 2.64 -2.07 2.28
CA GLY A 69 2.84 -2.26 0.86
C GLY A 69 2.68 -1.03 0.00
N ILE A 70 2.81 -1.25 -1.31
CA ILE A 70 2.82 -0.20 -2.32
C ILE A 70 1.62 -0.35 -3.24
N TYR A 71 0.85 0.72 -3.38
CA TYR A 71 -0.22 0.82 -4.35
C TYR A 71 0.28 1.43 -5.65
N TYR A 72 -0.01 0.72 -6.75
CA TYR A 72 0.18 1.20 -8.10
C TYR A 72 -1.16 1.30 -8.82
N PHE A 73 -1.37 2.39 -9.54
CA PHE A 73 -2.52 2.54 -10.42
C PHE A 73 -2.10 2.28 -11.87
N ILE A 74 -2.92 1.50 -12.56
CA ILE A 74 -2.74 1.15 -13.97
C ILE A 74 -3.69 2.00 -14.79
N THR A 75 -3.16 2.78 -15.73
CA THR A 75 -3.92 3.56 -16.72
C THR A 75 -3.36 3.28 -18.11
N GLY A 76 -4.07 2.50 -18.92
CA GLY A 76 -3.57 1.98 -20.18
C GLY A 76 -2.27 1.18 -20.00
N LYS A 77 -1.15 1.76 -20.45
CA LYS A 77 0.19 1.15 -20.40
C LYS A 77 1.05 1.69 -19.25
N GLU A 78 0.53 2.62 -18.47
CA GLU A 78 1.24 3.27 -17.37
C GLU A 78 0.91 2.57 -16.05
N LEU A 79 1.94 2.22 -15.29
CA LEU A 79 1.85 1.77 -13.90
C LEU A 79 2.51 2.85 -13.05
N LYS A 80 1.73 3.56 -12.25
CA LYS A 80 2.24 4.65 -11.42
C LYS A 80 2.18 4.26 -9.96
N LYS A 81 3.30 4.37 -9.23
CA LYS A 81 3.31 4.30 -7.77
C LYS A 81 2.54 5.51 -7.23
N VAL A 82 1.48 5.28 -6.47
CA VAL A 82 0.58 6.35 -6.01
C VAL A 82 0.54 6.51 -4.49
N PHE A 83 0.80 5.43 -3.75
CA PHE A 83 0.77 5.44 -2.29
C PHE A 83 1.57 4.28 -1.72
N GLU A 84 2.08 4.46 -0.51
CA GLU A 84 2.73 3.43 0.28
C GLU A 84 2.10 3.44 1.68
N ILE A 85 1.93 2.26 2.26
CA ILE A 85 1.41 2.08 3.61
C ILE A 85 2.36 1.18 4.39
N SER A 86 2.46 1.41 5.69
CA SER A 86 3.27 0.65 6.61
C SER A 86 2.40 -0.07 7.65
N GLN A 87 2.87 -1.24 8.04
CA GLN A 87 2.33 -1.97 9.17
C GLN A 87 3.49 -2.51 10.01
N ILE A 88 3.45 -2.29 11.32
CA ILE A 88 4.43 -2.86 12.24
C ILE A 88 3.78 -3.09 13.59
N SER A 89 4.13 -4.18 14.24
CA SER A 89 3.72 -4.45 15.61
C SER A 89 4.88 -5.05 16.38
N ASP A 90 5.03 -4.61 17.62
CA ASP A 90 5.97 -5.16 18.58
C ASP A 90 5.18 -5.90 19.67
N ALA A 91 5.05 -7.22 19.51
CA ALA A 91 4.68 -8.23 20.49
C ALA A 91 3.76 -7.81 21.66
N GLY A 92 2.72 -7.02 21.40
CA GLY A 92 1.76 -6.56 22.42
C GLY A 92 2.18 -5.31 23.20
N VAL A 93 3.28 -4.65 22.85
CA VAL A 93 3.71 -3.36 23.43
C VAL A 93 3.20 -2.18 22.60
N PHE A 94 3.37 -2.28 21.28
CA PHE A 94 3.04 -1.23 20.32
C PHE A 94 2.53 -1.80 19.00
N TRP A 95 1.65 -1.06 18.33
CA TRP A 95 1.30 -1.33 16.95
C TRP A 95 1.12 -0.03 16.16
N TYR A 96 1.37 -0.13 14.86
CA TYR A 96 1.08 0.86 13.85
C TYR A 96 0.55 0.15 12.61
N SER A 97 -0.54 0.65 12.05
CA SER A 97 -1.08 0.15 10.80
C SER A 97 -1.68 1.27 9.97
N GLU A 98 -1.46 1.22 8.67
CA GLU A 98 -2.05 2.09 7.68
C GLU A 98 -2.83 1.28 6.65
N GLU A 99 -3.91 1.86 6.16
CA GLU A 99 -4.70 1.29 5.07
C GLU A 99 -5.35 2.37 4.21
N LEU A 100 -5.75 1.95 3.01
CA LEU A 100 -6.60 2.73 2.11
C LEU A 100 -7.91 1.99 1.91
N LEU A 101 -9.03 2.67 2.20
CA LEU A 101 -10.36 2.22 1.81
C LEU A 101 -10.75 2.93 0.52
N PHE A 102 -10.97 2.15 -0.53
CA PHE A 102 -11.41 2.66 -1.83
C PHE A 102 -12.93 2.83 -1.88
N PRO A 103 -13.48 3.61 -2.83
CA PRO A 103 -14.92 3.88 -2.90
C PRO A 103 -15.83 2.65 -2.81
N THR A 104 -15.45 1.55 -3.45
CA THR A 104 -16.24 0.32 -3.48
C THR A 104 -15.94 -0.65 -2.34
N ASP A 105 -14.98 -0.35 -1.46
CA ASP A 105 -14.67 -1.18 -0.32
C ASP A 105 -15.72 -0.99 0.80
N GLU A 106 -15.83 -1.96 1.71
CA GLU A 106 -16.70 -1.81 2.88
C GLU A 106 -16.23 -0.64 3.75
N GLY A 107 -17.13 0.30 4.04
CA GLY A 107 -16.78 1.55 4.73
C GLY A 107 -16.12 2.61 3.82
N GLY A 108 -16.03 2.34 2.51
CA GLY A 108 -15.61 3.31 1.51
C GLY A 108 -16.59 4.47 1.33
N LYS A 109 -16.13 5.52 0.64
CA LYS A 109 -16.92 6.71 0.31
C LYS A 109 -16.83 7.02 -1.17
N ASP A 110 -17.97 7.29 -1.79
CA ASP A 110 -18.05 7.70 -3.18
C ASP A 110 -17.13 8.89 -3.46
N ASP A 111 -16.38 8.83 -4.57
CA ASP A 111 -15.44 9.87 -5.03
C ASP A 111 -14.32 10.21 -4.03
N ALA A 112 -13.97 9.30 -3.11
CA ALA A 112 -12.88 9.47 -2.16
C ALA A 112 -12.11 8.17 -1.89
N ILE A 113 -10.81 8.30 -1.65
CA ILE A 113 -9.99 7.26 -1.02
C ILE A 113 -9.85 7.67 0.44
N ILE A 114 -10.21 6.81 1.38
CA ILE A 114 -10.02 7.11 2.81
C ILE A 114 -8.70 6.49 3.23
N TYR A 115 -7.76 7.33 3.65
CA TYR A 115 -6.62 6.85 4.42
C TYR A 115 -7.02 6.72 5.87
N ARG A 116 -6.71 5.57 6.47
CA ARG A 116 -6.82 5.33 7.89
C ARG A 116 -5.47 4.88 8.43
N SER A 117 -5.07 5.46 9.55
CA SER A 117 -3.99 4.90 10.35
C SER A 117 -4.42 4.74 11.79
N GLU A 118 -3.85 3.74 12.43
CA GLU A 118 -4.01 3.47 13.85
C GLU A 118 -2.62 3.23 14.44
N SER A 119 -2.33 3.90 15.54
CA SER A 119 -1.21 3.57 16.39
C SER A 119 -1.70 3.35 17.81
N GLY A 120 -1.08 2.42 18.51
CA GLY A 120 -1.41 2.24 19.91
C GLY A 120 -0.30 1.60 20.71
N SER A 121 -0.38 1.78 22.01
CA SER A 121 0.58 1.22 22.96
C SER A 121 -0.07 0.87 24.29
N TYR A 122 0.45 -0.15 24.94
CA TYR A 122 0.12 -0.44 26.34
C TYR A 122 0.90 0.49 27.25
N LYS A 123 0.19 1.13 28.18
CA LYS A 123 0.78 1.92 29.27
C LYS A 123 0.92 1.10 30.54
N ASP A 124 -0.02 0.20 30.77
CA ASP A 124 0.00 -0.78 31.85
C ASP A 124 -0.78 -2.03 31.43
N GLU A 125 -0.08 -3.13 31.20
CA GLU A 125 -0.66 -4.42 30.81
C GLU A 125 -1.52 -5.02 31.93
N ALA A 126 -1.16 -4.81 33.20
CA ALA A 126 -1.85 -5.44 34.33
C ALA A 126 -3.29 -4.92 34.48
N THR A 127 -3.52 -3.66 34.11
CA THR A 127 -4.83 -3.02 34.10
C THR A 127 -5.46 -2.94 32.70
N ASN A 128 -4.77 -3.44 31.67
CA ASN A 128 -5.14 -3.28 30.26
C ASN A 128 -5.30 -1.80 29.85
N TRP A 129 -4.50 -0.91 30.43
CA TRP A 129 -4.51 0.49 30.05
C TRP A 129 -3.74 0.69 28.74
N MET A 130 -4.47 1.10 27.71
CA MET A 130 -3.95 1.39 26.37
C MET A 130 -4.21 2.84 25.96
N GLU A 131 -3.29 3.40 25.16
CA GLU A 131 -3.52 4.62 24.40
C GLU A 131 -3.55 4.28 22.91
N ILE A 132 -4.59 4.77 22.21
CA ILE A 132 -4.78 4.57 20.77
C ILE A 132 -4.97 5.93 20.11
N VAL A 133 -4.29 6.14 18.98
CA VAL A 133 -4.48 7.28 18.09
C VAL A 133 -4.95 6.76 16.74
N THR A 134 -6.11 7.23 16.31
CA THR A 134 -6.64 6.91 14.98
C THR A 134 -6.69 8.18 14.13
N VAL A 135 -6.14 8.11 12.92
CA VAL A 135 -6.21 9.18 11.92
C VAL A 135 -7.08 8.70 10.77
N ASN A 136 -8.01 9.55 10.33
CA ASN A 136 -8.82 9.32 9.13
C ASN A 136 -8.71 10.55 8.24
N ARG A 137 -8.44 10.35 6.95
CA ARG A 137 -8.31 11.44 6.00
C ARG A 137 -8.88 11.06 4.65
N GLU A 138 -9.80 11.88 4.14
CA GLU A 138 -10.28 11.77 2.78
C GLU A 138 -9.23 12.29 1.81
N LEU A 139 -8.93 11.47 0.81
CA LEU A 139 -8.00 11.72 -0.27
C LEU A 139 -8.73 11.61 -1.60
N LYS A 140 -8.17 12.23 -2.63
CA LYS A 140 -8.64 12.18 -4.02
C LYS A 140 -7.49 11.84 -4.93
N TYR A 141 -7.78 11.00 -5.92
CA TYR A 141 -6.87 10.78 -7.04
C TYR A 141 -7.11 11.85 -8.11
N LYS A 142 -6.07 12.64 -8.41
CA LYS A 142 -6.12 13.69 -9.42
C LYS A 142 -4.76 13.83 -10.09
N ASP A 143 -4.76 13.94 -11.42
CA ASP A 143 -3.56 14.18 -12.23
C ASP A 143 -2.43 13.16 -11.95
N GLY A 144 -2.81 11.91 -11.70
CA GLY A 144 -1.86 10.83 -11.40
C GLY A 144 -1.39 10.79 -9.95
N GLU A 145 -1.95 11.59 -9.04
CA GLU A 145 -1.50 11.66 -7.66
C GLU A 145 -2.66 11.54 -6.68
N ILE A 146 -2.39 10.93 -5.53
CA ILE A 146 -3.30 10.97 -4.39
C ILE A 146 -3.00 12.24 -3.58
N LEU A 147 -4.03 13.05 -3.38
CA LEU A 147 -3.99 14.35 -2.71
C LEU A 147 -5.09 14.46 -1.65
N PRO A 148 -4.88 15.22 -0.57
CA PRO A 148 -3.62 15.85 -0.19
C PRO A 148 -2.55 14.81 0.17
N LYS A 149 -1.27 15.18 0.02
CA LYS A 149 -0.18 14.31 0.49
C LYS A 149 -0.30 14.11 2.01
N ILE A 150 0.02 12.90 2.44
CA ILE A 150 0.21 12.59 3.85
C ILE A 150 1.69 12.77 4.11
N ASN A 151 2.04 13.77 4.92
CA ASN A 151 3.40 13.91 5.38
C ASN A 151 3.59 12.83 6.44
N GLU A 152 4.41 11.83 6.12
CA GLU A 152 4.90 10.86 7.08
C GLU A 152 5.77 11.58 8.11
N ASN A 153 5.15 12.10 9.18
CA ASN A 153 5.89 12.45 10.38
C ASN A 153 6.17 11.15 11.14
N HIS A 154 7.10 10.34 10.63
CA HIS A 154 7.78 9.33 11.43
C HIS A 154 8.73 10.07 12.38
N ASN A 155 8.23 10.46 13.54
CA ASN A 155 9.03 11.00 14.65
C ASN A 155 9.25 9.90 15.69
#